data_AF-A0A953IDK2-F1
#
_entry.id   AF-A0A953IDK2-F1
#
_cell.length_a   1.000
_cell.length_b   1.000
_cell.length_c   1.000
_cell.angle_alpha   90.00
_cell.angle_beta   90.00
_cell.angle_gamma   90.00
#
_symmetry.space_group_name_H-M   'P 1'
#
loop_
_entity.id
_entity.type
_entity.pdbx_description
1 polymer ?
#
loop_
_entity_poly.entity_id
_entity_poly.type
_entity_poly.pdbx_seq_one_letter_code
_entity_poly.pdbx_strand_id
1 'polypeptide(L)' 'MKPTDRQMEVLQAIAGLDQGDGVALFPVHLSPSQRVLAACIRAGWVATGEQVIEGFPAALVAYRLTEAGWAALR' A
#
# COMPACT_ATOMS: atom_id res chain seq x y z
N MET A 1 -8.38 -15.06 6.07
CA MET A 1 -7.77 -14.46 7.29
C MET A 1 -8.28 -13.03 7.40
N LYS A 2 -8.62 -12.54 8.60
CA LYS A 2 -9.07 -11.16 8.81
C LYS A 2 -7.87 -10.24 9.09
N PRO A 3 -7.81 -9.01 8.54
CA PRO A 3 -6.76 -8.05 8.86
C PRO A 3 -6.78 -7.61 10.33
N THR A 4 -5.62 -7.24 10.87
CA THR A 4 -5.50 -6.52 12.14
C THR A 4 -5.85 -5.04 11.97
N ASP A 5 -6.09 -4.32 13.07
CA ASP A 5 -6.42 -2.88 13.04
C ASP A 5 -5.34 -2.07 12.29
N ARG A 6 -4.05 -2.38 12.53
CA ARG A 6 -2.94 -1.72 11.83
C ARG A 6 -2.89 -2.04 10.34
N GLN A 7 -3.21 -3.27 9.97
CA GLN A 7 -3.31 -3.63 8.55
C GLN A 7 -4.50 -2.90 7.92
N MET A 8 -5.59 -2.73 8.64
CA MET A 8 -6.78 -2.01 8.19
C MET A 8 -6.52 -0.53 7.96
N GLU A 9 -5.80 0.14 8.86
CA GLU A 9 -5.33 1.52 8.65
C GLU A 9 -4.53 1.65 7.35
N VAL A 10 -3.64 0.69 7.06
CA VAL A 10 -2.84 0.69 5.82
C VAL A 10 -3.71 0.46 4.58
N LEU A 11 -4.63 -0.49 4.62
CA LEU A 11 -5.52 -0.77 3.47
C LEU A 11 -6.44 0.43 3.19
N GLN A 12 -6.98 1.06 4.23
CA GLN A 12 -7.82 2.27 4.11
C GLN A 12 -7.02 3.47 3.59
N ALA A 13 -5.76 3.63 4.03
CA ALA A 13 -4.89 4.69 3.51
C ALA A 13 -4.63 4.52 2.01
N ILE A 14 -4.36 3.30 1.54
CA ILE A 14 -4.18 3.03 0.10
C ILE A 14 -5.50 3.26 -0.65
N ALA A 15 -6.62 2.76 -0.14
CA ALA A 15 -7.95 2.95 -0.74
C ALA A 15 -8.34 4.44 -0.85
N GLY A 16 -8.04 5.26 0.16
CA GLY A 16 -8.36 6.68 0.17
C GLY A 16 -7.54 7.50 -0.84
N LEU A 17 -6.38 6.99 -1.26
CA LEU A 17 -5.52 7.61 -2.26
C LEU A 17 -5.88 7.17 -3.70
N ASP A 18 -6.61 6.07 -3.86
CA ASP A 18 -7.01 5.49 -5.15
C ASP A 18 -8.33 6.08 -5.68
N GLN A 19 -8.35 7.39 -5.94
CA GLN A 19 -9.53 8.13 -6.46
C GLN A 19 -9.53 8.23 -7.99
N GLY A 20 -9.39 7.10 -8.69
CA GLY A 20 -9.78 7.00 -10.11
C GLY A 20 -8.76 6.36 -11.05
N ASP A 21 -7.46 6.40 -10.72
CA ASP A 21 -6.35 5.71 -11.42
C ASP A 21 -5.13 5.52 -10.46
N GLY A 22 -5.36 5.53 -9.14
CA GLY A 22 -4.43 6.11 -8.15
C GLY A 22 -3.49 5.12 -7.48
N VAL A 23 -2.21 5.26 -7.78
CA VAL A 23 -1.10 4.66 -7.04
C VAL A 23 -0.84 5.45 -5.75
N ALA A 24 -0.78 4.77 -4.60
CA ALA A 24 -0.24 5.38 -3.39
C ALA A 24 1.30 5.37 -3.46
N LEU A 25 1.94 6.54 -3.44
CA LEU A 25 3.40 6.68 -3.46
C LEU A 25 3.91 6.88 -2.04
N PHE A 26 4.76 5.98 -1.57
CA PHE A 26 5.44 6.13 -0.27
C PHE A 26 6.96 6.24 -0.45
N PRO A 27 7.64 7.11 0.30
CA PRO A 27 9.10 7.13 0.34
C PRO A 27 9.64 5.84 0.98
N VAL A 28 10.77 5.35 0.47
CA VAL A 28 11.47 4.16 0.98
C VAL A 28 12.21 4.51 2.28
N HIS A 29 11.48 4.70 3.37
CA HIS A 29 12.06 4.83 4.72
C HIS A 29 11.45 3.78 5.65
N LEU A 30 12.31 2.95 6.27
CA LEU A 30 11.99 1.83 7.17
C LEU A 30 11.23 2.27 8.44
N SER A 31 9.95 2.60 8.29
CA SER A 31 9.04 2.91 9.40
C SER A 31 8.29 1.66 9.86
N PRO A 32 7.75 1.64 11.09
CA PRO A 32 6.83 0.59 11.54
C PRO A 32 5.68 0.33 10.55
N SER A 33 5.20 1.38 9.88
CA SER A 33 4.17 1.29 8.84
C SER A 33 4.62 0.49 7.62
N GLN A 34 5.91 0.54 7.24
CA GLN A 34 6.43 -0.30 6.15
C GLN A 34 6.43 -1.80 6.49
N ARG A 35 6.63 -2.17 7.76
CA ARG A 35 6.53 -3.58 8.18
C ARG A 35 5.11 -4.11 8.06
N VAL A 36 4.14 -3.28 8.43
CA VAL A 36 2.71 -3.60 8.30
C VAL A 36 2.34 -3.71 6.81
N LEU A 37 2.77 -2.76 5.99
CA LEU A 37 2.60 -2.78 4.53
C LEU A 37 3.20 -4.04 3.89
N ALA A 38 4.42 -4.42 4.28
CA ALA A 38 5.05 -5.66 3.83
C ALA A 38 4.25 -6.92 4.23
N ALA A 39 3.59 -6.90 5.40
CA ALA A 39 2.70 -7.98 5.79
C ALA A 39 1.43 -8.02 4.91
N CYS A 40 0.85 -6.87 4.56
CA CYS A 40 -0.28 -6.79 3.63
C CYS A 40 0.08 -7.29 2.22
N ILE A 41 1.31 -7.04 1.76
CA ILE A 41 1.83 -7.57 0.48
C ILE A 41 1.95 -9.09 0.55
N ARG A 42 2.58 -9.63 1.60
CA ARG A 42 2.70 -11.09 1.79
C ARG A 42 1.33 -11.78 1.92
N ALA A 43 0.34 -11.09 2.48
CA ALA A 43 -1.04 -11.57 2.56
C ALA A 43 -1.80 -11.49 1.23
N GLY A 44 -1.23 -10.86 0.19
CA GLY A 44 -1.84 -10.71 -1.13
C GLY A 44 -2.90 -9.60 -1.21
N TRP A 45 -3.02 -8.75 -0.19
CA TRP A 45 -4.00 -7.65 -0.16
C TRP A 45 -3.50 -6.40 -0.89
N VAL A 46 -2.18 -6.24 -0.98
CA VAL A 46 -1.54 -5.09 -1.63
C VAL A 46 -0.58 -5.60 -2.70
N ALA A 47 -0.66 -5.02 -3.89
CA ALA A 47 0.33 -5.19 -4.94
C ALA A 47 1.24 -3.95 -4.98
N THR A 48 2.51 -4.14 -5.30
CA THR A 48 3.49 -3.06 -5.47
C THR A 48 3.91 -2.95 -6.92
N GLY A 49 4.11 -1.74 -7.41
CA GLY A 49 4.87 -1.45 -8.61
C GLY A 49 6.06 -0.56 -8.26
N GLU A 50 7.20 -0.74 -8.91
CA GLU A 50 8.22 0.30 -8.88
C GLU A 50 7.81 1.40 -9.86
N GLN A 51 7.68 2.63 -9.38
CA GLN A 51 7.67 3.81 -10.23
C GLN A 51 8.82 4.71 -9.80
N VAL A 52 9.90 4.69 -10.57
CA VAL A 52 10.95 5.69 -10.46
C VAL A 52 10.39 6.97 -11.06
N ILE A 53 9.95 7.90 -10.22
CA ILE A 53 9.56 9.24 -10.67
C ILE A 53 10.83 10.10 -10.65
N GLU A 54 11.33 10.44 -11.84
CA GLU A 54 12.42 11.39 -12.00
C GLU A 54 12.02 12.75 -11.39
N GLY A 55 12.91 13.35 -10.60
CA GLY A 55 12.69 14.65 -9.95
C GLY A 55 12.35 14.61 -8.46
N PHE A 56 12.15 13.42 -7.86
CA PHE A 56 12.09 13.28 -6.40
C PHE A 56 13.44 12.85 -5.82
N PRO A 57 13.86 13.39 -4.66
CA PRO A 57 15.13 13.05 -4.02
C PRO A 57 15.17 11.61 -3.44
N ALA A 58 14.07 10.86 -3.52
CA ALA A 58 13.97 9.47 -3.09
C ALA A 58 13.16 8.66 -4.09
N ALA A 59 13.52 7.38 -4.26
CA ALA A 59 12.69 6.42 -4.98
C ALA A 59 11.32 6.32 -4.31
N LEU A 60 10.26 6.37 -5.13
CA LEU A 60 8.89 6.18 -4.70
C LEU A 60 8.44 4.79 -5.10
N VAL A 61 7.69 4.12 -4.23
CA VAL A 61 7.09 2.83 -4.55
C VAL A 61 5.60 3.02 -4.67
N ALA A 62 5.05 2.47 -5.75
CA ALA A 62 3.64 2.46 -6.04
C ALA A 62 2.96 1.30 -5.30
N TYR A 63 1.88 1.57 -4.57
CA TYR A 63 1.06 0.54 -3.94
C TYR A 63 -0.40 0.67 -4.37
N ARG A 64 -1.03 -0.47 -4.62
CA ARG A 64 -2.46 -0.57 -4.94
C ARG A 64 -3.10 -1.75 -4.22
N LEU A 65 -4.39 -1.64 -3.92
CA LEU A 65 -5.15 -2.77 -3.42
C LEU A 65 -5.38 -3.80 -4.53
N THR A 66 -5.32 -5.08 -4.17
CA THR A 66 -5.80 -6.17 -5.03
C THR A 66 -7.30 -6.38 -4.81
N GLU A 67 -7.94 -7.22 -5.62
CA GLU A 67 -9.32 -7.68 -5.37
C GLU A 67 -9.48 -8.24 -3.95
N ALA A 68 -8.48 -9.00 -3.47
CA ALA A 68 -8.49 -9.53 -2.11
C ALA A 68 -8.33 -8.43 -1.05
N GLY A 69 -7.57 -7.37 -1.34
CA GLY A 69 -7.44 -6.20 -0.47
C GLY A 69 -8.73 -5.42 -0.35
N TRP A 70 -9.43 -5.17 -1.46
CA TRP A 70 -10.76 -4.55 -1.46
C TRP A 70 -11.80 -5.40 -0.74
N ALA A 71 -11.77 -6.72 -0.92
CA ALA A 71 -12.65 -7.63 -0.19
C ALA A 71 -12.36 -7.62 1.32
N ALA A 72 -11.11 -7.45 1.73
CA ALA A 72 -10.71 -7.40 3.15
C ALA A 72 -11.15 -6.11 3.87
N LEU A 73 -11.57 -5.07 3.13
CA LEU A 73 -12.14 -3.83 3.67
C LEU A 73 -13.64 -3.93 4.01
N ARG A 74 -14.34 -4.96 3.50
CA ARG A 74 -15.78 -5.19 3.71
C ARG A 74 -16.03 -6.06 4.93
#